data_AF-A0A3B3VG50-F1
#
_entry.id   AF-A0A3B3VG50-F1
#
_cell.length_a   1.000
_cell.length_b   1.000
_cell.length_c   1.000
_cell.angle_alpha   90.00
_cell.angle_beta   90.00
_cell.angle_gamma   90.00
#
_symmetry.space_group_name_H-M   'P 1'
#
loop_
_entity.id
_entity.type
_entity.pdbx_description
1 polymer ?
#
loop_
_entity_poly.entity_id
_entity_poly.type
_entity_poly.pdbx_seq_one_letter_code
_entity_poly.pdbx_strand_id
1 'polypeptide(L)'
;KVDLGKVMMNTVKAVKNAAVCFVLLPRFLMAAVVFWLLDFLCIRKRFFFRMKEQGGDATDPPVCISDSNRLFSLESLKAVWHGQKLDFLKAAHLGRGAPNTEVVRLEDRRHSRILDFAFQEVAQLNADIADTMVVYIEEAHPSDGWTSTDAPYQIPKHRSLEERLSAAHLIHLEVPGCRVVADNMEDSSSAAYGAYFNRLYVLHRGTVAYQGGRGPEGYRISELRDWLDQHRKALQKTESSLALNV
;
A
#
# COMPACT_ATOMS: atom_id res chain seq x y z
N LYS A 1 13.12 0.47 -66.15
CA LYS A 1 13.14 -0.99 -65.87
C LYS A 1 13.51 -1.17 -64.40
N VAL A 2 12.54 -1.53 -63.56
CA VAL A 2 12.82 -1.90 -62.16
C VAL A 2 13.60 -3.21 -62.18
N ASP A 3 14.77 -3.21 -61.57
CA ASP A 3 15.68 -4.37 -61.56
C ASP A 3 15.13 -5.45 -60.60
N LEU A 4 14.23 -6.26 -61.15
CA LEU A 4 13.42 -7.26 -60.44
C LEU A 4 14.28 -8.25 -59.65
N GLY A 5 15.49 -8.55 -60.14
CA GLY A 5 16.45 -9.43 -59.46
C GLY A 5 17.04 -8.80 -58.19
N LYS A 6 17.32 -7.49 -58.22
CA LYS A 6 17.83 -6.74 -57.05
C LYS A 6 16.75 -6.58 -55.98
N VAL A 7 15.50 -6.36 -56.40
CA VAL A 7 14.34 -6.33 -55.48
C VAL A 7 14.15 -7.69 -54.83
N MET A 8 14.10 -8.78 -55.60
CA MET A 8 13.90 -10.13 -55.07
C MET A 8 15.00 -10.56 -54.10
N MET A 9 16.27 -10.27 -54.40
CA MET A 9 17.40 -10.59 -53.51
C MET A 9 17.36 -9.78 -52.20
N ASN A 10 16.92 -8.52 -52.25
CA ASN A 10 16.73 -7.69 -51.05
C ASN A 10 15.55 -8.18 -50.21
N THR A 11 14.46 -8.62 -50.83
CA THR A 11 13.32 -9.22 -50.13
C THR A 11 13.72 -10.52 -49.43
N VAL A 12 14.51 -11.39 -50.08
CA VAL A 12 15.01 -12.63 -49.46
C VAL A 12 15.92 -12.35 -48.27
N LYS A 13 16.80 -11.33 -48.36
CA LYS A 13 17.62 -10.90 -47.22
C LYS A 13 16.78 -10.34 -46.08
N ALA A 14 15.77 -9.53 -46.38
CA ALA A 14 14.86 -8.97 -45.39
C ALA A 14 14.04 -10.05 -44.68
N VAL A 15 13.54 -11.05 -45.41
CA VAL A 15 12.80 -12.19 -44.84
C VAL A 15 13.70 -13.04 -43.93
N LYS A 16 14.95 -13.30 -44.34
CA LYS A 16 15.93 -14.00 -43.50
C LYS A 16 16.24 -13.22 -42.21
N ASN A 17 16.47 -11.92 -42.31
CA ASN A 17 16.73 -11.07 -41.14
C ASN A 17 15.50 -10.99 -40.22
N ALA A 18 14.29 -10.88 -40.78
CA ALA A 18 13.05 -10.91 -40.01
C ALA A 18 12.85 -12.24 -39.27
N ALA A 19 13.14 -13.37 -39.92
CA ALA A 19 13.09 -14.69 -39.29
C ALA A 19 14.12 -14.82 -38.15
N VAL A 20 15.33 -14.30 -38.33
CA VAL A 20 16.36 -14.25 -37.28
C VAL A 20 15.89 -13.38 -36.10
N CYS A 21 15.33 -12.19 -36.36
CA CYS A 21 14.73 -11.35 -35.31
C CYS A 21 13.58 -12.06 -34.59
N PHE A 22 12.72 -12.79 -35.30
CA PHE A 22 11.61 -13.52 -34.70
C PHE A 22 12.07 -14.64 -33.76
N VAL A 23 13.25 -15.22 -34.01
CA VAL A 23 13.84 -16.27 -33.15
C VAL A 23 14.68 -15.69 -32.02
N LEU A 24 15.43 -14.62 -32.26
CA LEU A 24 16.37 -14.06 -31.28
C LEU A 24 15.72 -13.05 -30.32
N LEU A 25 14.77 -12.24 -30.79
CA LEU A 25 14.12 -11.21 -29.98
C LEU A 25 13.39 -11.81 -28.77
N PRO A 26 12.61 -12.90 -28.87
CA PRO A 26 11.98 -13.51 -27.71
C PRO A 26 13.01 -14.03 -26.70
N ARG A 27 14.13 -14.60 -27.17
CA ARG A 27 15.20 -15.10 -26.28
C ARG A 27 15.91 -13.97 -25.55
N PHE A 28 16.15 -12.85 -26.24
CA PHE A 28 16.73 -11.65 -25.65
C PHE A 28 15.78 -11.01 -24.63
N LEU A 29 14.49 -10.89 -24.95
CA LEU A 29 13.47 -10.38 -24.03
C LEU A 29 13.33 -11.28 -22.79
N MET A 30 13.31 -12.61 -22.98
CA MET A 30 13.29 -13.55 -21.85
C MET A 30 14.53 -13.43 -20.98
N ALA A 31 15.72 -13.32 -21.56
CA ALA A 31 16.95 -13.10 -20.80
C ALA A 31 16.92 -11.76 -20.05
N ALA A 32 16.46 -10.67 -20.68
CA ALA A 32 16.33 -9.37 -20.05
C ALA A 32 15.31 -9.39 -18.89
N VAL A 33 14.19 -10.09 -19.04
CA VAL A 33 13.22 -10.30 -17.96
C VAL A 33 13.84 -11.12 -16.83
N VAL A 34 14.58 -12.18 -17.13
CA VAL A 34 15.27 -12.99 -16.11
C VAL A 34 16.33 -12.19 -15.37
N PHE A 35 17.17 -11.42 -16.07
CA PHE A 35 18.16 -10.54 -15.43
C PHE A 35 17.48 -9.45 -14.59
N TRP A 36 16.41 -8.83 -15.09
CA TRP A 36 15.64 -7.86 -14.31
C TRP A 36 15.01 -8.48 -13.05
N LEU A 37 14.48 -9.71 -13.15
CA LEU A 37 13.99 -10.45 -12.00
C LEU A 37 15.13 -10.78 -11.03
N LEU A 38 16.27 -11.27 -11.50
CA LEU A 38 17.43 -11.55 -10.64
C LEU A 38 17.96 -10.29 -9.96
N ASP A 39 18.09 -9.18 -10.67
CA ASP A 39 18.47 -7.89 -10.12
C ASP A 39 17.45 -7.39 -9.11
N PHE A 40 16.16 -7.49 -9.42
CA PHE A 40 15.09 -7.18 -8.46
C PHE A 40 15.18 -8.05 -7.21
N LEU A 41 15.40 -9.36 -7.35
CA LEU A 41 15.56 -10.29 -6.22
C LEU A 41 16.82 -9.96 -5.40
N CYS A 42 17.95 -9.66 -6.05
CA CYS A 42 19.21 -9.31 -5.39
C CYS A 42 19.12 -7.95 -4.68
N ILE A 43 18.56 -6.93 -5.33
CA ILE A 43 18.31 -5.61 -4.74
C ILE A 43 17.35 -5.77 -3.56
N ARG A 44 16.26 -6.51 -3.72
CA ARG A 44 15.29 -6.73 -2.66
C ARG A 44 15.90 -7.52 -1.49
N LYS A 45 16.71 -8.55 -1.75
CA LYS A 45 17.44 -9.29 -0.69
C LYS A 45 18.39 -8.38 0.08
N ARG A 46 19.18 -7.57 -0.64
CA ARG A 46 20.12 -6.61 -0.05
C ARG A 46 19.40 -5.50 0.71
N PHE A 47 18.24 -5.08 0.23
CA PHE A 47 17.39 -4.09 0.87
C PHE A 47 16.76 -4.62 2.16
N PHE A 48 16.12 -5.80 2.13
CA PHE A 48 15.60 -6.46 3.32
C PHE A 48 16.68 -6.71 4.38
N PHE A 49 17.87 -7.12 3.96
CA PHE A 49 18.98 -7.35 4.89
C PHE A 49 19.46 -6.05 5.53
N ARG A 50 19.61 -4.98 4.73
CA ARG A 50 19.95 -3.65 5.24
C ARG A 50 18.88 -3.08 6.16
N MET A 51 17.59 -3.33 5.90
CA MET A 51 16.48 -2.93 6.77
C MET A 51 16.44 -3.74 8.08
N LYS A 52 16.81 -5.02 8.03
CA LYS A 52 16.94 -5.84 9.25
C LYS A 52 18.11 -5.37 10.13
N GLU A 53 19.20 -4.89 9.51
CA GLU A 53 20.40 -4.39 10.22
C GLU A 53 20.31 -2.91 10.62
N GLN A 54 19.65 -2.07 9.80
CA GLN A 54 19.31 -0.71 10.17
C GLN A 54 18.08 -0.78 11.08
N GLY A 55 18.32 -0.93 12.38
CA GLY A 55 17.30 -0.61 13.38
C GLY A 55 16.71 0.75 13.04
N GLY A 56 15.44 0.74 12.62
CA GLY A 56 14.70 1.96 12.28
C GLY A 56 14.64 2.91 13.46
N ASP A 57 14.07 4.10 13.26
CA ASP A 57 13.72 4.96 14.39
C ASP A 57 12.91 4.14 15.41
N ALA A 58 13.16 4.32 16.72
CA ALA A 58 12.52 3.50 17.76
C ALA A 58 10.98 3.63 17.76
N THR A 59 10.46 4.67 17.11
CA THR A 59 9.05 4.94 16.91
C THR A 59 8.42 4.10 15.79
N ASP A 60 9.20 3.63 14.81
CA ASP A 60 8.69 2.89 13.67
C ASP A 60 8.60 1.38 14.00
N PRO A 61 7.45 0.73 13.77
CA PRO A 61 7.30 -0.69 14.08
C PRO A 61 8.20 -1.55 13.19
N PRO A 62 8.69 -2.70 13.69
CA PRO A 62 9.47 -3.61 12.88
C PRO A 62 8.62 -4.15 11.71
N VAL A 63 9.25 -4.30 10.55
CA VAL A 63 8.61 -4.88 9.38
C VAL A 63 8.42 -6.38 9.58
N CYS A 64 7.17 -6.85 9.59
CA CYS A 64 6.87 -8.27 9.54
C CYS A 64 7.22 -8.83 8.16
N ILE A 65 7.99 -9.92 8.13
CA ILE A 65 8.43 -10.56 6.89
C ILE A 65 7.83 -11.97 6.84
N SER A 66 7.09 -12.29 5.79
CA SER A 66 6.63 -13.67 5.56
C SER A 66 7.80 -14.66 5.51
N ASP A 67 7.55 -15.87 6.01
CA ASP A 67 8.52 -16.96 5.96
C ASP A 67 8.84 -17.36 4.52
N SER A 68 7.85 -17.35 3.61
CA SER A 68 8.07 -17.66 2.19
C SER A 68 8.82 -16.54 1.46
N ASN A 69 8.75 -15.30 1.96
CA ASN A 69 9.53 -14.17 1.44
C ASN A 69 11.05 -14.38 1.62
N ARG A 70 11.46 -15.12 2.66
CA ARG A 70 12.86 -15.49 2.89
C ARG A 70 13.40 -16.42 1.79
N LEU A 71 12.50 -17.10 1.06
CA LEU A 71 12.82 -18.10 0.03
C LEU A 71 12.36 -17.69 -1.39
N PHE A 72 11.80 -16.49 -1.58
CA PHE A 72 11.31 -15.98 -2.88
C PHE A 72 10.30 -16.91 -3.58
N SER A 73 9.21 -17.23 -2.89
CA SER A 73 8.15 -18.09 -3.42
C SER A 73 7.20 -17.38 -4.40
N LEU A 74 6.33 -18.16 -5.07
CA LEU A 74 5.29 -17.60 -5.96
C LEU A 74 4.26 -16.76 -5.18
N GLU A 75 3.97 -17.12 -3.95
CA GLU A 75 3.09 -16.40 -3.03
C GLU A 75 3.66 -15.02 -2.72
N SER A 76 4.98 -14.95 -2.50
CA SER A 76 5.70 -13.70 -2.33
C SER A 76 5.58 -12.78 -3.55
N LEU A 77 5.81 -13.31 -4.75
CA LEU A 77 5.69 -12.53 -5.98
C LEU A 77 4.24 -12.06 -6.19
N LYS A 78 3.26 -12.93 -5.92
CA LYS A 78 1.83 -12.61 -6.02
C LYS A 78 1.44 -11.49 -5.05
N ALA A 79 1.91 -11.52 -3.81
CA ALA A 79 1.62 -10.49 -2.82
C ALA A 79 2.23 -9.13 -3.19
N VAL A 80 3.49 -9.12 -3.66
CA VAL A 80 4.14 -7.89 -4.15
C VAL A 80 3.38 -7.31 -5.35
N TRP A 81 3.05 -8.16 -6.32
CA TRP A 81 2.29 -7.74 -7.50
C TRP A 81 0.90 -7.23 -7.13
N HIS A 82 0.23 -7.87 -6.18
CA HIS A 82 -1.07 -7.44 -5.69
C HIS A 82 -1.00 -6.03 -5.08
N GLY A 83 -0.04 -5.76 -4.18
CA GLY A 83 0.17 -4.44 -3.61
C GLY A 83 0.53 -3.38 -4.67
N GLN A 84 1.38 -3.71 -5.64
CA GLN A 84 1.72 -2.80 -6.75
C GLN A 84 0.52 -2.47 -7.62
N LYS A 85 -0.28 -3.48 -7.97
CA LYS A 85 -1.50 -3.32 -8.77
C LYS A 85 -2.50 -2.42 -8.05
N LEU A 86 -2.72 -2.64 -6.76
CA LEU A 86 -3.62 -1.81 -5.96
C LEU A 86 -3.12 -0.37 -5.89
N ASP A 87 -1.82 -0.13 -5.67
CA ASP A 87 -1.31 1.24 -5.65
C ASP A 87 -1.42 1.94 -7.01
N PHE A 88 -1.24 1.22 -8.10
CA PHE A 88 -1.39 1.77 -9.45
C PHE A 88 -2.84 2.16 -9.78
N LEU A 89 -3.82 1.38 -9.28
CA LEU A 89 -5.24 1.55 -9.59
C LEU A 89 -6.02 2.32 -8.52
N LYS A 90 -5.38 2.73 -7.42
CA LYS A 90 -6.04 3.42 -6.31
C LYS A 90 -6.62 4.76 -6.77
N ALA A 91 -7.67 5.20 -6.08
CA ALA A 91 -8.30 6.49 -6.32
C ALA A 91 -7.68 7.61 -5.45
N ALA A 92 -7.15 7.26 -4.28
CA ALA A 92 -6.56 8.22 -3.35
C ALA A 92 -5.21 8.74 -3.87
N HIS A 93 -5.12 10.06 -4.02
CA HIS A 93 -3.89 10.75 -4.38
C HIS A 93 -3.73 12.04 -3.59
N LEU A 94 -2.49 12.36 -3.21
CA LEU A 94 -2.13 13.62 -2.57
C LEU A 94 -2.74 14.83 -3.32
N GLY A 95 -3.40 15.72 -2.57
CA GLY A 95 -4.06 16.92 -3.07
C GLY A 95 -5.42 16.69 -3.75
N ARG A 96 -5.90 15.45 -3.86
CA ARG A 96 -7.23 15.13 -4.41
C ARG A 96 -8.24 14.83 -3.32
N GLY A 97 -9.52 14.79 -3.70
CA GLY A 97 -10.61 14.35 -2.82
C GLY A 97 -10.36 12.94 -2.29
N ALA A 98 -10.58 12.75 -1.01
CA ALA A 98 -10.42 11.46 -0.35
C ALA A 98 -11.57 10.52 -0.76
N PRO A 99 -11.29 9.28 -1.21
CA PRO A 99 -12.34 8.32 -1.52
C PRO A 99 -13.22 8.01 -0.30
N ASN A 100 -14.54 8.17 -0.44
CA ASN A 100 -15.51 7.90 0.63
C ASN A 100 -16.05 6.45 0.54
N THR A 101 -15.17 5.48 0.77
CA THR A 101 -15.52 4.05 0.67
C THR A 101 -16.34 3.57 1.86
N GLU A 102 -16.91 2.37 1.72
CA GLU A 102 -17.73 1.75 2.74
C GLU A 102 -16.87 1.03 3.78
N VAL A 103 -17.24 1.20 5.05
CA VAL A 103 -16.61 0.55 6.21
C VAL A 103 -17.68 0.06 7.17
N VAL A 104 -17.34 -0.92 7.98
CA VAL A 104 -18.24 -1.56 8.95
C VAL A 104 -17.77 -1.22 10.35
N ARG A 105 -18.68 -0.71 11.18
CA ARG A 105 -18.41 -0.41 12.58
C ARG A 105 -18.37 -1.68 13.43
N LEU A 106 -17.48 -1.71 14.42
CA LEU A 106 -17.32 -2.87 15.30
C LEU A 106 -18.50 -3.06 16.26
N GLU A 107 -19.07 -1.98 16.80
CA GLU A 107 -20.07 -2.03 17.87
C GLU A 107 -21.43 -2.55 17.39
N ASP A 108 -21.93 -2.00 16.29
CA ASP A 108 -23.30 -2.26 15.81
C ASP A 108 -23.35 -2.97 14.45
N ARG A 109 -22.18 -3.33 13.91
CA ARG A 109 -22.01 -3.97 12.59
C ARG A 109 -22.68 -3.19 11.46
N ARG A 110 -22.96 -1.89 11.64
CA ARG A 110 -23.55 -1.06 10.60
C ARG A 110 -22.50 -0.60 9.61
N HIS A 111 -22.93 -0.54 8.38
CA HIS A 111 -22.16 0.01 7.27
C HIS A 111 -22.24 1.55 7.33
N SER A 112 -21.10 2.18 7.18
CA SER A 112 -20.93 3.63 7.09
C SER A 112 -19.93 3.96 6.00
N ARG A 113 -19.70 5.25 5.74
CA ARG A 113 -18.64 5.70 4.85
C ARG A 113 -17.46 6.23 5.66
N ILE A 114 -16.24 6.09 5.14
CA ILE A 114 -15.01 6.52 5.83
C ILE A 114 -15.08 7.97 6.29
N LEU A 115 -15.46 8.89 5.40
CA LEU A 115 -15.51 10.32 5.72
C LEU A 115 -16.70 10.62 6.64
N ASP A 116 -17.84 9.98 6.43
CA ASP A 116 -19.02 10.19 7.28
C ASP A 116 -18.72 9.75 8.71
N PHE A 117 -18.09 8.59 8.89
CA PHE A 117 -17.67 8.10 10.20
C PHE A 117 -16.55 8.94 10.81
N ALA A 118 -15.53 9.32 10.03
CA ALA A 118 -14.44 10.15 10.50
C ALA A 118 -14.91 11.55 10.95
N PHE A 119 -15.88 12.16 10.24
CA PHE A 119 -16.33 13.52 10.49
C PHE A 119 -17.59 13.63 11.39
N GLN A 120 -18.45 12.61 11.49
CA GLN A 120 -19.66 12.66 12.33
C GLN A 120 -19.35 12.68 13.84
N GLU A 121 -18.28 12.00 14.28
CA GLU A 121 -17.91 11.95 15.69
C GLU A 121 -16.90 13.04 16.10
N VAL A 122 -16.62 14.01 15.23
CA VAL A 122 -15.76 15.19 15.52
C VAL A 122 -16.32 16.04 16.67
N ALA A 123 -17.58 15.85 17.03
CA ALA A 123 -18.18 16.54 18.18
C ALA A 123 -17.75 15.99 19.56
N GLN A 124 -17.02 14.85 19.65
CA GLN A 124 -16.80 14.17 20.94
C GLN A 124 -15.34 14.03 21.40
N LEU A 125 -14.37 14.08 20.49
CA LEU A 125 -12.96 13.91 20.82
C LEU A 125 -12.19 15.21 20.51
N ASN A 126 -11.90 15.99 21.54
CA ASN A 126 -11.00 17.13 21.44
C ASN A 126 -9.55 16.62 21.34
N ALA A 127 -9.15 16.12 20.17
CA ALA A 127 -7.74 15.91 19.85
C ALA A 127 -7.09 17.28 19.55
N ASP A 128 -5.87 17.49 20.02
CA ASP A 128 -5.18 18.78 19.97
C ASP A 128 -4.68 19.18 18.57
N ILE A 129 -4.62 18.22 17.64
CA ILE A 129 -4.21 18.42 16.24
C ILE A 129 -5.09 17.64 15.25
N ALA A 130 -5.31 16.34 15.48
CA ALA A 130 -6.02 15.47 14.54
C ALA A 130 -6.66 14.26 15.23
N ASP A 131 -7.82 13.85 14.74
CA ASP A 131 -8.46 12.58 15.10
C ASP A 131 -7.77 11.40 14.44
N THR A 132 -7.75 10.25 15.12
CA THR A 132 -7.16 9.00 14.60
C THR A 132 -8.22 7.93 14.39
N MET A 133 -8.17 7.29 13.23
CA MET A 133 -9.03 6.15 12.89
C MET A 133 -8.19 5.06 12.21
N VAL A 134 -8.45 3.81 12.57
CA VAL A 134 -7.88 2.62 11.94
C VAL A 134 -8.97 1.92 11.13
N VAL A 135 -8.67 1.66 9.85
CA VAL A 135 -9.49 0.80 9.00
C VAL A 135 -8.78 -0.55 8.92
N TYR A 136 -9.38 -1.56 9.53
CA TYR A 136 -8.89 -2.93 9.49
C TYR A 136 -9.19 -3.58 8.13
N ILE A 137 -8.16 -4.07 7.46
CA ILE A 137 -8.24 -4.65 6.12
C ILE A 137 -7.97 -6.16 6.16
N GLU A 138 -7.79 -6.79 5.00
CA GLU A 138 -7.37 -8.19 4.92
C GLU A 138 -5.99 -8.46 5.56
N GLU A 139 -5.81 -9.68 6.08
CA GLU A 139 -4.53 -10.12 6.63
C GLU A 139 -3.43 -10.11 5.57
N ALA A 140 -2.33 -9.43 5.88
CA ALA A 140 -1.14 -9.48 5.04
C ALA A 140 -0.46 -10.85 5.10
N HIS A 141 -0.54 -11.52 6.25
CA HIS A 141 0.09 -12.81 6.53
C HIS A 141 -0.89 -13.81 7.14
N PRO A 142 -1.90 -14.29 6.37
CA PRO A 142 -2.89 -15.21 6.89
C PRO A 142 -2.25 -16.55 7.26
N SER A 143 -2.67 -17.13 8.39
CA SER A 143 -2.12 -18.39 8.92
C SER A 143 -2.40 -19.61 8.03
N ASP A 144 -3.41 -19.54 7.15
CA ASP A 144 -3.75 -20.54 6.14
C ASP A 144 -3.23 -20.21 4.73
N GLY A 145 -2.28 -19.28 4.62
CA GLY A 145 -1.71 -18.85 3.35
C GLY A 145 -0.25 -18.41 3.44
N TRP A 146 0.00 -17.13 3.20
CA TRP A 146 1.36 -16.57 3.14
C TRP A 146 1.85 -16.15 4.53
N THR A 147 2.19 -17.16 5.34
CA THR A 147 2.42 -17.03 6.78
C THR A 147 3.69 -16.24 7.14
N SER A 148 3.70 -15.68 8.35
CA SER A 148 4.88 -15.11 9.00
C SER A 148 4.91 -15.57 10.46
N THR A 149 5.97 -16.29 10.84
CA THR A 149 6.21 -16.70 12.24
C THR A 149 6.57 -15.49 13.13
N ASP A 150 6.99 -14.38 12.53
CA ASP A 150 7.31 -13.14 13.23
C ASP A 150 6.03 -12.33 13.60
N ALA A 151 4.86 -12.72 13.09
CA ALA A 151 3.60 -12.03 13.36
C ALA A 151 3.04 -12.38 14.76
N PRO A 152 2.61 -11.39 15.55
CA PRO A 152 2.10 -11.61 16.92
C PRO A 152 0.78 -12.40 16.93
N TYR A 153 0.00 -12.28 15.85
CA TYR A 153 -1.28 -12.96 15.69
C TYR A 153 -1.24 -13.89 14.48
N GLN A 154 -1.84 -15.07 14.63
CA GLN A 154 -1.94 -16.10 13.60
C GLN A 154 -3.40 -16.23 13.15
N ILE A 155 -3.86 -15.25 12.39
CA ILE A 155 -5.26 -15.12 11.95
C ILE A 155 -5.39 -15.72 10.55
N PRO A 156 -6.37 -16.62 10.29
CA PRO A 156 -6.59 -17.14 8.95
C PRO A 156 -7.17 -16.06 8.04
N LYS A 157 -7.14 -16.27 6.73
CA LYS A 157 -7.80 -15.36 5.79
C LYS A 157 -9.30 -15.29 6.10
N HIS A 158 -9.81 -14.07 6.31
CA HIS A 158 -11.23 -13.82 6.56
C HIS A 158 -12.10 -14.35 5.41
N ARG A 159 -13.07 -15.21 5.74
CA ARG A 159 -14.08 -15.78 4.83
C ARG A 159 -15.44 -15.13 5.00
N SER A 160 -15.63 -14.42 6.10
CA SER A 160 -16.84 -13.68 6.41
C SER A 160 -16.50 -12.34 7.06
N LEU A 161 -17.46 -11.41 7.02
CA LEU A 161 -17.36 -10.14 7.72
C LEU A 161 -17.21 -10.34 9.23
N GLU A 162 -17.87 -11.35 9.80
CA GLU A 162 -17.78 -11.64 11.23
C GLU A 162 -16.35 -12.00 11.66
N GLU A 163 -15.66 -12.85 10.89
CA GLU A 163 -14.25 -13.19 11.15
C GLU A 163 -13.36 -11.94 11.11
N ARG A 164 -13.58 -11.06 10.11
CA ARG A 164 -12.84 -9.80 9.98
C ARG A 164 -13.11 -8.85 11.15
N LEU A 165 -14.36 -8.74 11.60
CA LEU A 165 -14.72 -7.91 12.75
C LEU A 165 -14.14 -8.47 14.06
N SER A 166 -14.10 -9.80 14.23
CA SER A 166 -13.45 -10.44 15.37
C SER A 166 -11.97 -10.13 15.43
N ALA A 167 -11.28 -10.15 14.29
CA ALA A 167 -9.87 -9.80 14.18
C ALA A 167 -9.63 -8.30 14.44
N ALA A 168 -10.44 -7.43 13.85
CA ALA A 168 -10.40 -5.98 14.10
C ALA A 168 -10.65 -5.61 15.58
N HIS A 169 -11.47 -6.39 16.30
CA HIS A 169 -11.71 -6.20 17.72
C HIS A 169 -10.44 -6.43 18.56
N LEU A 170 -9.51 -7.28 18.13
CA LEU A 170 -8.23 -7.47 18.81
C LEU A 170 -7.42 -6.17 18.85
N ILE A 171 -7.39 -5.41 17.74
CA ILE A 171 -6.72 -4.10 17.69
C ILE A 171 -7.38 -3.10 18.63
N HIS A 172 -8.72 -3.09 18.69
CA HIS A 172 -9.44 -2.21 19.60
C HIS A 172 -9.07 -2.47 21.07
N LEU A 173 -8.81 -3.73 21.44
CA LEU A 173 -8.34 -4.10 22.78
C LEU A 173 -6.88 -3.70 23.04
N GLU A 174 -6.01 -3.74 22.03
CA GLU A 174 -4.61 -3.32 22.17
C GLU A 174 -4.43 -1.81 22.30
N VAL A 175 -5.26 -1.03 21.58
CA VAL A 175 -5.14 0.43 21.53
C VAL A 175 -6.46 1.08 21.96
N PRO A 176 -6.75 1.06 23.28
CA PRO A 176 -7.98 1.64 23.80
C PRO A 176 -8.04 3.15 23.49
N GLY A 177 -9.17 3.60 22.95
CA GLY A 177 -9.40 4.99 22.55
C GLY A 177 -9.10 5.29 21.08
N CYS A 178 -8.52 4.34 20.33
CA CYS A 178 -8.45 4.45 18.87
C CYS A 178 -9.78 4.01 18.24
N ARG A 179 -10.30 4.80 17.29
CA ARG A 179 -11.49 4.42 16.53
C ARG A 179 -11.11 3.35 15.52
N VAL A 180 -11.69 2.16 15.66
CA VAL A 180 -11.43 1.03 14.75
C VAL A 180 -12.71 0.69 14.00
N VAL A 181 -12.59 0.62 12.67
CA VAL A 181 -13.62 0.10 11.76
C VAL A 181 -12.99 -0.98 10.90
N ALA A 182 -13.79 -1.85 10.29
CA ALA A 182 -13.32 -2.83 9.32
C ALA A 182 -13.70 -2.43 7.89
N ASP A 183 -12.86 -2.79 6.92
CA ASP A 183 -13.21 -2.72 5.51
C ASP A 183 -14.24 -3.80 5.15
N ASN A 184 -15.03 -3.56 4.10
CA ASN A 184 -15.97 -4.57 3.60
C ASN A 184 -15.24 -5.76 2.98
N MET A 185 -15.94 -6.88 2.78
CA MET A 185 -15.34 -8.11 2.26
C MET A 185 -14.87 -8.00 0.81
N GLU A 186 -15.28 -6.94 0.10
CA GLU A 186 -14.81 -6.56 -1.24
C GLU A 186 -13.49 -5.76 -1.21
N ASP A 187 -12.95 -5.47 -0.02
CA ASP A 187 -11.70 -4.72 0.19
C ASP A 187 -11.72 -3.34 -0.48
N SER A 188 -12.89 -2.69 -0.46
CA SER A 188 -13.12 -1.45 -1.20
C SER A 188 -12.24 -0.30 -0.72
N SER A 189 -12.01 -0.19 0.58
CA SER A 189 -11.16 0.84 1.17
C SER A 189 -9.70 0.54 0.91
N SER A 190 -9.28 -0.71 1.11
CA SER A 190 -7.92 -1.18 0.78
C SER A 190 -7.58 -0.89 -0.68
N ALA A 191 -8.51 -1.15 -1.61
CA ALA A 191 -8.33 -0.88 -3.02
C ALA A 191 -8.30 0.63 -3.35
N ALA A 192 -9.24 1.41 -2.82
CA ALA A 192 -9.32 2.85 -3.11
C ALA A 192 -8.12 3.63 -2.58
N TYR A 193 -7.52 3.17 -1.47
CA TYR A 193 -6.35 3.80 -0.85
C TYR A 193 -5.03 3.08 -1.19
N GLY A 194 -5.07 1.98 -1.94
CA GLY A 194 -3.90 1.14 -2.22
C GLY A 194 -3.16 0.77 -0.92
N ALA A 195 -3.91 0.31 0.08
CA ALA A 195 -3.45 0.19 1.46
C ALA A 195 -3.07 -1.24 1.88
N TYR A 196 -2.97 -2.17 0.93
CA TYR A 196 -2.53 -3.54 1.18
C TYR A 196 -1.22 -3.59 1.98
N PHE A 197 -1.13 -4.52 2.93
CA PHE A 197 -0.25 -4.51 4.10
C PHE A 197 -0.66 -3.52 5.17
N ASN A 198 -0.25 -2.27 5.00
CA ASN A 198 -0.54 -1.15 5.89
C ASN A 198 -0.26 0.15 5.15
N ARG A 199 -0.94 1.24 5.55
CA ARG A 199 -0.67 2.56 4.99
C ARG A 199 -1.20 3.69 5.85
N LEU A 200 -0.47 4.80 5.86
CA LEU A 200 -0.85 6.02 6.57
C LEU A 200 -1.39 7.07 5.59
N TYR A 201 -2.47 7.73 5.98
CA TYR A 201 -3.05 8.88 5.27
C TYR A 201 -3.46 9.94 6.28
N VAL A 202 -3.32 11.21 5.90
CA VAL A 202 -3.98 12.32 6.61
C VAL A 202 -4.98 12.95 5.67
N LEU A 203 -6.21 13.07 6.16
CA LEU A 203 -7.29 13.73 5.44
C LEU A 203 -7.50 15.11 6.08
N HIS A 204 -7.51 16.15 5.26
CA HIS A 204 -7.83 17.51 5.68
C HIS A 204 -8.94 18.04 4.79
N ARG A 205 -10.08 18.43 5.39
CA ARG A 205 -11.25 18.99 4.69
C ARG A 205 -11.71 18.14 3.48
N GLY A 206 -11.75 16.82 3.67
CA GLY A 206 -12.16 15.87 2.62
C GLY A 206 -11.13 15.66 1.49
N THR A 207 -9.92 16.19 1.61
CA THR A 207 -8.81 15.97 0.67
C THR A 207 -7.66 15.22 1.32
N VAL A 208 -6.91 14.47 0.51
CA VAL A 208 -5.71 13.75 0.96
C VAL A 208 -4.57 14.76 1.13
N ALA A 209 -4.23 15.07 2.38
CA ALA A 209 -3.17 16.01 2.74
C ALA A 209 -1.81 15.34 2.93
N TYR A 210 -1.81 14.06 3.31
CA TYR A 210 -0.62 13.22 3.40
C TYR A 210 -0.94 11.81 2.90
N GLN A 211 0.03 11.19 2.23
CA GLN A 211 -0.04 9.83 1.73
C GLN A 211 1.30 9.15 1.99
N GLY A 212 1.30 8.15 2.87
CA GLY A 212 2.49 7.35 3.17
C GLY A 212 2.99 6.53 1.99
N GLY A 213 4.23 6.08 2.12
CA GLY A 213 4.91 5.20 1.17
C GLY A 213 4.17 3.88 0.93
N ARG A 214 4.65 3.11 -0.05
CA ARG A 214 4.05 1.81 -0.42
C ARG A 214 4.58 0.69 0.48
N GLY A 215 3.69 -0.22 0.85
CA GLY A 215 4.04 -1.45 1.57
C GLY A 215 4.58 -1.19 2.98
N PRO A 216 5.02 -2.26 3.68
CA PRO A 216 5.43 -2.16 5.07
C PRO A 216 6.67 -1.27 5.27
N GLU A 217 7.50 -1.12 4.25
CA GLU A 217 8.69 -0.25 4.27
C GLU A 217 8.31 1.24 4.25
N GLY A 218 7.16 1.57 3.66
CA GLY A 218 6.63 2.93 3.58
C GLY A 218 5.77 3.33 4.78
N TYR A 219 5.52 2.42 5.70
CA TYR A 219 4.80 2.68 6.94
C TYR A 219 5.73 3.34 7.96
N ARG A 220 5.89 4.66 7.85
CA ARG A 220 6.79 5.46 8.68
C ARG A 220 5.98 6.40 9.57
N ILE A 221 5.91 6.07 10.86
CA ILE A 221 5.26 6.90 11.88
C ILE A 221 6.10 8.14 12.13
N SER A 222 7.43 8.01 12.09
CA SER A 222 8.37 9.13 12.17
C SER A 222 8.09 10.21 11.10
N GLU A 223 7.94 9.82 9.84
CA GLU A 223 7.60 10.72 8.73
C GLU A 223 6.25 11.41 8.93
N LEU A 224 5.24 10.66 9.35
CA LEU A 224 3.91 11.20 9.65
C LEU A 224 3.97 12.23 10.78
N ARG A 225 4.73 11.95 11.85
CA ARG A 225 4.92 12.86 12.98
C ARG A 225 5.56 14.17 12.54
N ASP A 226 6.64 14.09 11.76
CA ASP A 226 7.31 15.28 11.22
C ASP A 226 6.36 16.12 10.36
N TRP A 227 5.53 15.47 9.55
CA TRP A 227 4.52 16.15 8.75
C TRP A 227 3.46 16.84 9.63
N LEU A 228 2.95 16.17 10.66
CA LEU A 228 1.97 16.73 11.60
C LEU A 228 2.52 17.94 12.36
N ASP A 229 3.78 17.87 12.82
CA ASP A 229 4.44 18.96 13.52
C ASP A 229 4.63 20.19 12.62
N GLN A 230 4.99 19.97 11.35
CA GLN A 230 5.08 21.05 10.35
C GLN A 230 3.71 21.65 10.06
N HIS A 231 2.68 20.82 9.93
CA HIS A 231 1.31 21.25 9.68
C HIS A 231 0.77 22.10 10.84
N ARG A 232 1.00 21.68 12.09
CA ARG A 232 0.63 22.43 13.30
C ARG A 232 1.25 23.83 13.31
N LYS A 233 2.55 23.94 13.01
CA LYS A 233 3.26 25.22 12.95
C LYS A 233 2.70 26.13 11.85
N ALA A 234 2.34 25.56 10.70
CA ALA A 234 1.74 26.32 9.60
C ALA A 234 0.35 26.88 9.95
N LEU A 235 -0.48 26.10 10.65
CA LEU A 235 -1.79 26.55 11.13
C LEU A 235 -1.65 27.70 12.13
N GLN A 236 -0.80 27.56 13.14
CA GLN A 236 -0.55 28.61 14.14
C GLN A 236 -0.04 29.92 13.52
N LYS A 237 0.85 29.82 12.54
CA LYS A 237 1.36 30.99 11.81
C LYS A 237 0.25 31.70 11.02
N THR A 238 -0.64 30.92 10.40
CA THR A 238 -1.79 31.44 9.64
C THR A 238 -2.75 32.17 10.58
N GLU A 239 -3.13 31.56 11.70
CA GLU A 239 -4.00 32.17 12.72
C GLU A 239 -3.40 33.47 13.29
N SER A 240 -2.10 33.46 13.61
CA SER A 240 -1.40 34.65 14.11
C SER A 240 -1.37 35.79 13.09
N SER A 241 -1.22 35.47 11.80
CA SER A 241 -1.23 36.47 10.72
C SER A 241 -2.61 37.05 10.45
N LEU A 242 -3.68 36.25 10.61
CA LEU A 242 -5.06 36.72 10.52
C LEU A 242 -5.43 37.61 11.71
N ALA A 243 -4.97 37.27 12.92
CA ALA A 243 -5.22 38.06 14.13
C ALA A 243 -4.48 39.42 14.15
N LEU A 244 -3.36 39.56 13.43
CA LEU A 244 -2.62 40.82 13.30
C LEU A 244 -3.19 41.76 12.22
N ASN A 245 -4.08 41.26 11.36
CA ASN A 245 -4.69 42.02 10.25
C ASN A 245 -6.14 42.47 10.56
N VAL A 246 -6.59 42.31 11.81
CA VAL A 246 -7.88 42.79 12.37
C VAL A 246 -7.58 43.88 13.39
#